data_AF-A0A522C0L7-F1
#
_entry.id   AF-A0A522C0L7-F1
#
_cell.length_a   1.000
_cell.length_b   1.000
_cell.length_c   1.000
_cell.angle_alpha   90.00
_cell.angle_beta   90.00
_cell.angle_gamma   90.00
#
_symmetry.space_group_name_H-M   'P 1'
#
loop_
_entity.id
_entity.type
_entity.pdbx_description
1 polymer ?
#
loop_
_entity_poly.entity_id
_entity_poly.type
_entity_poly.pdbx_seq_one_letter_code
_entity_poly.pdbx_strand_id
1 'polypeptide(L)' 'LSDGRQLVVACGQQALSLLELQRPGARRLPAAEVLRNLALPVGTRLNPA' A
#
# COMPACT_ATOMS: atom_id res chain seq x y z
N LEU A 1 -11.52 -7.52 8.24
CA LEU A 1 -10.55 -8.60 7.98
C LEU A 1 -10.13 -8.45 6.52
N SER A 2 -8.95 -7.87 6.28
CA SER A 2 -8.53 -7.43 4.95
C SER A 2 -8.21 -8.64 4.07
N ASP A 3 -9.11 -8.97 3.14
CA ASP A 3 -8.80 -9.80 1.97
C ASP A 3 -7.58 -9.17 1.30
N GLY A 4 -6.50 -9.93 1.09
CA GLY A 4 -5.15 -9.46 0.73
C GLY A 4 -5.01 -8.70 -0.61
N ARG A 5 -6.08 -8.07 -1.10
CA ARG A 5 -6.17 -7.23 -2.28
C ARG A 5 -6.02 -5.73 -2.00
N GLN A 6 -6.26 -5.27 -0.77
CA GLN A 6 -6.29 -3.84 -0.47
C GLN A 6 -5.13 -3.41 0.44
N LEU A 7 -4.36 -2.41 0.00
CA LEU A 7 -3.39 -1.73 0.85
C LEU A 7 -4.13 -0.70 1.71
N VAL A 8 -4.22 -0.96 3.01
CA VAL A 8 -4.86 -0.07 3.98
C VAL A 8 -3.82 0.39 5.01
N VAL A 9 -3.75 1.69 5.24
CA VAL A 9 -2.79 2.32 6.14
C VAL A 9 -3.55 3.00 7.26
N ALA A 10 -3.19 2.73 8.51
CA ALA A 10 -3.73 3.46 9.66
C ALA A 10 -3.32 4.93 9.59
N CYS A 11 -4.26 5.84 9.83
CA CYS A 11 -4.03 7.27 9.87
C CYS A 11 -4.27 7.80 11.30
N GLY A 12 -4.05 9.11 11.52
CA GLY A 12 -4.32 9.73 12.83
C GLY A 12 -5.76 9.54 13.31
N GLN A 13 -6.70 9.44 12.35
CA GLN A 13 -8.07 8.98 12.58
C GLN A 13 -8.43 8.01 11.46
N GLN A 14 -9.05 6.88 11.81
CA GLN A 14 -9.43 5.82 10.86
C GLN A 14 -8.24 5.30 10.04
N ALA A 15 -8.49 4.89 8.80
CA ALA A 15 -7.50 4.33 7.89
C ALA A 15 -7.78 4.77 6.46
N LEU A 16 -6.72 4.81 5.65
CA LEU A 16 -6.78 5.16 4.24
C LEU A 16 -6.52 3.92 3.38
N SER A 17 -7.39 3.69 2.39
CA SER A 17 -7.17 2.67 1.37
C SER A 17 -6.44 3.27 0.18
N LEU A 18 -5.25 2.76 -0.11
CA LEU A 18 -4.45 3.16 -1.27
C LEU A 18 -4.86 2.30 -2.46
N LEU A 19 -5.39 2.95 -3.50
CA LEU A 19 -5.92 2.27 -4.67
C LEU A 19 -4.87 2.10 -5.77
N GLU A 20 -4.00 3.08 -5.94
CA GLU A 20 -2.94 3.10 -6.95
C GLU A 20 -1.62 3.59 -6.34
N LEU A 21 -0.51 3.02 -6.81
CA LEU A 21 0.83 3.33 -6.34
C LEU A 21 1.78 3.48 -7.53
N GLN A 22 2.91 4.15 -7.29
CA GLN A 22 3.96 4.33 -8.26
C GLN A 22 5.31 3.96 -7.64
N ARG A 23 6.05 3.07 -8.28
CA ARG A 23 7.46 2.82 -7.93
C ARG A 23 8.33 3.93 -8.53
N PRO A 24 9.48 4.27 -7.92
CA PRO A 24 10.38 5.28 -8.46
C PRO A 24 10.71 5.00 -9.94
N GLY A 25 10.51 5.98 -10.83
CA GLY A 25 10.78 5.86 -12.27
C GLY A 25 9.80 4.99 -13.07
N ALA A 26 8.75 4.43 -12.45
CA ALA A 26 7.75 3.60 -13.12
C ALA A 26 6.41 4.32 -13.34
N ARG A 27 5.51 3.72 -14.11
CA ARG A 27 4.12 4.21 -14.23
C ARG A 27 3.28 3.89 -12.98
N ARG A 28 2.14 4.57 -12.83
CA ARG A 28 1.13 4.24 -11.81
C ARG A 28 0.51 2.88 -12.10
N LEU A 29 0.28 2.08 -11.06
CA LEU A 29 -0.34 0.76 -11.13
C LEU A 29 -1.32 0.57 -9.96
N PRO A 30 -2.32 -0.32 -10.09
CA PRO A 30 -3.19 -0.70 -8.97
C PRO A 30 -2.35 -1.23 -7.79
N ALA A 31 -2.75 -0.90 -6.56
CA ALA A 31 -2.00 -1.26 -5.36
C ALA A 31 -1.79 -2.79 -5.22
N ALA A 32 -2.79 -3.59 -5.60
CA ALA A 32 -2.69 -5.05 -5.62
C ALA A 32 -1.56 -5.54 -6.54
N GLU A 33 -1.36 -4.92 -7.71
CA GLU A 33 -0.27 -5.30 -8.63
C GLU A 33 1.10 -4.92 -8.09
N VAL A 34 1.20 -3.77 -7.42
CA VAL A 34 2.43 -3.37 -6.74
C VAL A 34 2.76 -4.33 -5.61
N LEU A 35 1.78 -4.72 -4.79
CA LEU A 35 1.96 -5.64 -3.66
C LEU A 35 2.37 -7.06 -4.09
N ARG A 36 2.03 -7.51 -5.31
CA ARG A 36 2.52 -8.79 -5.86
C ARG A 36 4.04 -8.82 -6.03
N ASN A 37 4.65 -7.67 -6.29
CA ASN A 37 6.10 -7.53 -6.55
C ASN A 37 6.84 -6.80 -5.41
N LEU A 38 6.11 -6.33 -4.39
CA LEU A 38 6.62 -5.62 -3.23
C LEU A 38 5.93 -6.17 -1.99
N ALA A 39 6.62 -7.06 -1.28
CA ALA A 39 6.13 -7.59 -0.01
C ALA A 39 6.07 -6.48 1.03
N LEU A 40 4.85 -6.06 1.36
CA LEU A 40 4.57 -5.09 2.42
C LEU A 40 3.71 -5.78 3.50
N PRO A 41 4.33 -6.44 4.49
CA PRO A 41 3.59 -7.17 5.50
C PRO A 41 2.73 -6.23 6.35
N VAL A 42 1.62 -6.76 6.85
CA VAL A 42 0.74 -6.03 7.78
C VAL A 42 1.55 -5.58 9.00
N GLY A 43 1.34 -4.34 9.43
CA GLY A 43 2.08 -3.72 10.54
C GLY A 43 3.36 -2.99 10.13
N THR A 44 3.76 -3.04 8.86
CA THR A 44 4.86 -2.22 8.34
C THR A 44 4.57 -0.74 8.60
N ARG A 45 5.54 -0.02 9.19
CA ARG A 45 5.46 1.43 9.38
C ARG A 45 6.01 2.16 8.17
N LEU A 46 5.21 3.05 7.59
CA LEU A 46 5.63 3.93 6.49
C LEU A 46 6.22 5.20 7.10
N ASN A 47 7.51 5.42 6.91
CA ASN A 47 8.18 6.63 7.37
C ASN A 47 8.59 7.46 6.14
N PRO A 48 8.42 8.79 6.14
CA PRO A 48 9.17 9.63 5.22
C PRO A 48 10.65 9.46 5.59
N ALA A 49 11.45 8.93 4.68
CA ALA A 49 12.90 8.92 4.87
C ALA A 49 13.42 10.36 5.03
#